data_AF-A0A2V8QDT1-F1
#
_entry.id   AF-A0A2V8QDT1-F1
#
_cell.length_a   1.000
_cell.length_b   1.000
_cell.length_c   1.000
_cell.angle_alpha   90.00
_cell.angle_beta   90.00
_cell.angle_gamma   90.00
#
_symmetry.space_group_name_H-M   'P 1'
#
loop_
_entity.id
_entity.type
_entity.pdbx_description
1 polymer ?
#
loop_
_entity_poly.entity_id
_entity_poly.type
_entity_poly.pdbx_seq_one_letter_code
_entity_poly.pdbx_strand_id
1 'polypeptide(L)'
;TSSIATVAPRLSLKLHELGVNGDFDALAELLDRCVIPLYAIRSRRKGYEVSTMKAMMDMAGMSGGPVRPPLVNVTPEEEDELRLILGNWEKFL
;
A
#
# COMPACT_ATOMS: atom_id res chain seq x y z
N THR A 1 3.20 5.09 -12.41
CA THR A 1 1.84 5.14 -11.83
C THR A 1 1.91 4.68 -10.38
N SER A 2 1.02 5.15 -9.49
CA SER A 2 1.02 4.75 -8.07
C SER A 2 -0.38 4.37 -7.60
N SER A 3 -0.51 3.16 -7.04
CA SER A 3 -1.73 2.75 -6.33
C SER A 3 -1.72 3.21 -4.88
N ILE A 4 -0.54 3.34 -4.26
CA ILE A 4 -0.36 3.87 -2.90
C ILE A 4 -1.02 5.23 -2.75
N ALA A 5 -1.07 6.04 -3.81
CA ALA A 5 -1.67 7.37 -3.80
C ALA A 5 -3.17 7.39 -3.47
N THR A 6 -3.89 6.27 -3.57
CA THR A 6 -5.30 6.19 -3.19
C THR A 6 -5.52 6.13 -1.68
N VAL A 7 -4.46 5.86 -0.91
CA VAL A 7 -4.49 5.78 0.57
C VAL A 7 -3.52 6.78 1.18
N ALA A 8 -2.28 6.81 0.70
CA ALA A 8 -1.20 7.67 1.20
C ALA A 8 -0.58 8.47 0.03
N PRO A 9 -1.24 9.54 -0.45
CA PRO A 9 -0.72 10.38 -1.53
C PRO A 9 0.63 10.99 -1.18
N ARG A 10 0.86 11.38 0.08
CA ARG A 10 2.13 11.94 0.55
C ARG A 10 3.29 10.95 0.45
N LEU A 11 3.03 9.65 0.68
CA LEU A 11 4.04 8.61 0.50
C LEU A 11 4.45 8.48 -0.96
N SER A 12 3.47 8.52 -1.88
CA SER A 12 3.74 8.47 -3.32
C SER A 12 4.56 9.65 -3.81
N LEU A 13 4.24 10.86 -3.31
CA LEU A 13 5.02 12.06 -3.61
C LEU A 13 6.44 11.95 -3.07
N LYS A 14 6.60 11.47 -1.83
CA LYS A 14 7.93 11.32 -1.22
C LYS A 14 8.82 10.34 -1.98
N LEU A 15 8.26 9.19 -2.43
CA LEU A 15 8.97 8.23 -3.28
C LEU A 15 9.43 8.89 -4.59
N HIS A 16 8.58 9.70 -5.21
CA HIS A 16 8.92 10.43 -6.42
C HIS A 16 10.03 11.48 -6.19
N GLU A 17 9.91 12.29 -5.15
CA GLU A 17 10.89 13.31 -4.78
C GLU A 17 12.29 12.71 -4.56
N LEU A 18 12.39 11.62 -3.79
CA LEU A 18 13.67 10.95 -3.53
C LEU A 18 14.27 10.40 -4.84
N GLY A 19 13.44 9.80 -5.70
CA GLY A 19 13.89 9.29 -6.99
C GLY A 19 14.38 10.37 -7.96
N VAL A 20 13.68 11.52 -8.04
CA VAL A 20 14.09 12.64 -8.91
C VAL A 20 15.34 13.33 -8.38
N ASN A 21 15.51 13.42 -7.06
CA ASN A 21 16.69 14.03 -6.45
C ASN A 21 17.92 13.09 -6.40
N GLY A 22 17.77 11.81 -6.80
CA GLY A 22 18.85 10.83 -6.79
C GLY A 22 19.26 10.35 -5.38
N ASP A 23 18.41 10.57 -4.38
CA ASP A 23 18.65 10.12 -3.00
C ASP A 23 18.22 8.65 -2.85
N PHE A 24 19.05 7.76 -3.42
CA PHE A 24 18.73 6.34 -3.51
C PHE A 24 18.83 5.60 -2.18
N ASP A 25 19.64 6.08 -1.24
CA ASP A 25 19.76 5.47 0.09
C ASP A 25 18.47 5.70 0.89
N ALA A 26 17.97 6.93 0.93
CA ALA A 26 16.69 7.22 1.57
C ALA A 26 15.50 6.57 0.83
N LEU A 27 15.58 6.47 -0.50
CA LEU A 27 14.57 5.77 -1.29
C LEU A 27 14.52 4.28 -0.94
N ALA A 28 15.67 3.61 -0.83
CA ALA A 28 15.76 2.20 -0.47
C ALA A 28 15.15 1.95 0.92
N GLU A 29 15.51 2.77 1.91
CA GLU A 29 14.95 2.67 3.27
C GLU A 29 13.41 2.81 3.26
N LEU A 30 12.89 3.77 2.48
CA LEU A 30 11.46 4.00 2.37
C LEU A 30 10.73 2.86 1.65
N LEU A 31 11.35 2.28 0.62
CA LEU A 31 10.83 1.12 -0.09
C LEU A 31 10.77 -0.11 0.82
N ASP A 32 11.84 -0.40 1.54
CA ASP A 32 11.94 -1.54 2.47
C ASP A 32 10.88 -1.46 3.56
N ARG A 33 10.68 -0.27 4.12
CA ARG A 33 9.72 -0.06 5.22
C ARG A 33 8.27 -0.05 4.76
N CYS A 34 7.97 0.64 3.65
CA CYS A 34 6.61 1.01 3.30
C CYS A 34 6.05 0.31 2.06
N VAL A 35 6.89 -0.10 1.11
CA VAL A 35 6.42 -0.59 -0.20
C VAL A 35 6.58 -2.09 -0.35
N ILE A 36 7.75 -2.62 -0.02
CA ILE A 36 8.06 -4.05 -0.17
C ILE A 36 7.11 -4.96 0.63
N PRO A 37 6.76 -4.66 1.89
CA PRO A 37 5.78 -5.46 2.64
C PRO A 37 4.42 -5.55 1.96
N LEU A 38 3.92 -4.43 1.41
CA LEU A 38 2.66 -4.42 0.65
C LEU A 38 2.77 -5.29 -0.61
N TYR A 39 3.90 -5.20 -1.32
CA TYR A 39 4.13 -5.96 -2.55
C TYR A 39 4.25 -7.46 -2.28
N ALA A 40 4.78 -7.85 -1.12
CA ALA A 40 4.82 -9.24 -0.68
C ALA A 40 3.42 -9.83 -0.50
N ILE A 41 2.44 -9.07 0.00
CA ILE A 41 1.04 -9.52 0.05
C ILE A 41 0.44 -9.55 -1.36
N ARG A 42 0.66 -8.50 -2.15
CA ARG A 42 0.10 -8.40 -3.52
C ARG A 42 0.55 -9.52 -4.45
N SER A 43 1.73 -10.08 -4.25
CA SER A 43 2.24 -11.19 -5.07
C SER A 43 1.63 -12.55 -4.72
N ARG A 44 0.94 -12.68 -3.58
CA ARG A 44 0.33 -13.96 -3.14
C ARG A 44 -0.80 -14.42 -4.06
N ARG A 45 -1.55 -13.48 -4.67
CA ARG A 45 -2.70 -13.80 -5.50
C ARG A 45 -2.97 -12.73 -6.55
N LYS A 46 -3.28 -13.17 -7.77
CA LYS A 46 -3.72 -12.28 -8.85
C LYS A 46 -4.95 -11.47 -8.42
N GLY A 47 -4.90 -10.14 -8.60
CA GLY A 47 -5.99 -9.25 -8.24
C GLY A 47 -5.85 -8.59 -6.87
N TYR A 48 -4.83 -8.99 -6.09
CA TYR A 48 -4.55 -8.35 -4.81
C TYR A 48 -4.01 -6.94 -4.95
N GLU A 49 -3.59 -6.53 -6.15
CA GLU A 49 -3.24 -5.14 -6.45
C GLU A 49 -4.38 -4.15 -6.16
N VAL A 50 -5.62 -4.58 -6.34
CA VAL A 50 -6.82 -3.78 -6.09
C VAL A 50 -7.42 -4.12 -4.72
N SER A 51 -7.44 -5.40 -4.36
CA SER A 51 -8.10 -5.89 -3.15
C SER A 51 -7.41 -5.39 -1.88
N THR A 52 -6.07 -5.41 -1.85
CA THR A 52 -5.28 -4.86 -0.73
C THR A 52 -5.52 -3.36 -0.58
N MET A 53 -5.52 -2.61 -1.69
CA MET A 53 -5.70 -1.16 -1.65
C MET A 53 -7.09 -0.75 -1.15
N LYS A 54 -8.16 -1.42 -1.60
CA LYS A 54 -9.52 -1.18 -1.10
C LYS A 54 -9.66 -1.49 0.39
N ALA A 55 -9.08 -2.60 0.84
CA ALA A 55 -9.05 -2.92 2.27
C ALA A 55 -8.29 -1.86 3.09
N MET A 56 -7.11 -1.42 2.62
CA MET A 56 -6.34 -0.36 3.27
C MET A 56 -7.07 1.00 3.25
N MET A 57 -7.84 1.30 2.19
CA MET A 57 -8.71 2.49 2.16
C MET A 57 -9.75 2.42 3.28
N ASP A 58 -10.44 1.30 3.44
CA ASP A 58 -11.43 1.12 4.51
C ASP A 58 -10.77 1.22 5.91
N MET A 59 -9.58 0.62 6.10
CA MET A 59 -8.80 0.72 7.35
C MET A 59 -8.37 2.15 7.67
N ALA A 60 -8.10 2.96 6.65
CA ALA A 60 -7.76 4.38 6.79
C ALA A 60 -8.99 5.29 6.93
N GLY A 61 -10.20 4.73 7.06
CA GLY A 61 -11.45 5.50 7.20
C GLY A 61 -11.97 6.09 5.89
N MET A 62 -11.48 5.64 4.75
CA MET A 62 -11.96 6.00 3.42
C MET A 62 -12.99 4.99 2.89
N SER A 63 -13.66 5.30 1.78
CA SER A 63 -14.65 4.40 1.17
C SER A 63 -14.02 3.51 0.10
N GLY A 64 -13.32 2.45 0.50
CA GLY A 64 -12.74 1.44 -0.38
C GLY A 64 -13.78 0.43 -0.88
N GLY A 65 -14.49 -0.22 0.04
CA GLY A 65 -15.55 -1.20 -0.21
C GLY A 65 -15.08 -2.47 -0.94
N PRO A 66 -15.95 -3.48 -1.08
CA PRO A 66 -15.56 -4.79 -1.60
C PRO A 66 -15.12 -4.71 -3.07
N VAL A 67 -14.30 -5.67 -3.50
CA VAL A 67 -14.00 -5.86 -4.93
C VAL A 67 -15.14 -6.58 -5.65
N ARG A 68 -15.24 -6.37 -6.97
CA ARG A 68 -16.19 -7.08 -7.82
C ARG A 68 -15.57 -8.38 -8.35
N PRO A 69 -16.36 -9.46 -8.55
CA PRO A 69 -15.89 -10.65 -9.25
C PRO A 69 -15.30 -10.31 -10.62
N PRO A 70 -14.23 -10.99 -11.07
CA PRO A 70 -13.63 -12.21 -10.51
C PRO A 70 -12.57 -11.97 -9.42
N LEU A 71 -12.39 -10.73 -8.95
CA LEU A 71 -11.47 -10.43 -7.86
C LEU A 71 -12.03 -10.94 -6.53
N VAL A 72 -11.14 -11.20 -5.57
CA VAL A 72 -11.50 -11.71 -4.24
C VAL A 72 -10.89 -10.81 -3.19
N ASN A 73 -11.68 -10.48 -2.17
CA ASN A 73 -11.21 -9.71 -1.03
C ASN A 73 -10.05 -10.43 -0.32
N VAL A 74 -9.25 -9.66 0.41
CA VAL A 74 -8.21 -10.21 1.30
C VAL A 74 -8.85 -11.03 2.41
N THR A 75 -8.11 -11.99 2.94
CA THR A 75 -8.53 -12.79 4.10
C THR A 75 -8.41 -11.99 5.40
N PRO A 76 -9.12 -12.36 6.49
CA PRO A 76 -8.98 -11.69 7.78
C PRO A 76 -7.53 -11.65 8.30
N GLU A 77 -6.77 -12.71 8.08
CA GLU A 77 -5.35 -12.79 8.47
C GLU A 77 -4.50 -11.80 7.66
N GLU A 78 -4.78 -11.67 6.37
CA GLU A 78 -4.13 -10.68 5.51
C GLU A 78 -4.55 -9.25 5.84
N GLU A 79 -5.76 -9.03 6.36
CA GLU A 79 -6.17 -7.73 6.89
C GLU A 79 -5.33 -7.32 8.10
N ASP A 80 -5.02 -8.26 9.00
CA ASP A 80 -4.15 -7.98 10.15
C ASP A 80 -2.73 -7.64 9.70
N GLU A 81 -2.18 -8.35 8.71
CA GLU A 81 -0.89 -7.99 8.09
C GLU A 81 -0.94 -6.58 7.45
N LEU A 82 -2.03 -6.25 6.74
CA LEU A 82 -2.21 -4.94 6.13
C LEU A 82 -2.34 -3.81 7.18
N ARG A 83 -2.94 -4.06 8.34
CA ARG A 83 -2.98 -3.09 9.45
C ARG A 83 -1.57 -2.77 9.96
N LEU A 84 -0.70 -3.78 10.06
CA LEU A 84 0.70 -3.57 10.44
C LEU A 84 1.45 -2.72 9.40
N ILE A 85 1.23 -2.99 8.12
CA ILE A 85 1.83 -2.22 7.02
C ILE A 85 1.30 -0.78 7.02
N LEU A 86 0.00 -0.59 7.24
CA LEU A 86 -0.61 0.74 7.34
C LEU A 86 -0.05 1.54 8.51
N GLY A 87 0.34 0.89 9.61
CA GLY A 87 1.06 1.52 10.72
C GLY A 87 2.39 2.16 10.29
N ASN A 88 3.13 1.52 9.37
CA ASN A 88 4.34 2.12 8.79
C ASN A 88 4.05 3.36 7.93
N TRP A 89 2.79 3.56 7.53
CA TRP A 89 2.35 4.66 6.70
C TRP A 89 1.78 5.84 7.49
N GLU A 90 1.64 5.74 8.81
CA GLU A 90 0.95 6.73 9.67
C GLU A 90 1.36 8.19 9.37
N LYS A 91 2.66 8.44 9.13
CA LYS A 91 3.19 9.78 8.83
C LYS A 91 2.80 10.35 7.46
N PHE A 92 2.16 9.53 6.62
CA PHE A 92 1.82 9.82 5.23
C PHE A 92 0.32 9.74 4.93
N LEU A 93 -0.50 9.31 5.90
CA LEU A 93 -1.96 9.31 5.82
C LEU A 93 -2.52 10.74 5.87
#